data_AF-A0A2G9PH17-F1
#
_entry.id   AF-A0A2G9PH17-F1
#
_cell.length_a   1.000
_cell.length_b   1.000
_cell.length_c   1.000
_cell.angle_alpha   90.00
_cell.angle_beta   90.00
_cell.angle_gamma   90.00
#
_symmetry.space_group_name_H-M   'P 1'
#
loop_
_entity.id
_entity.type
_entity.pdbx_description
1 polymer ?
#
loop_
_entity_poly.entity_id
_entity_poly.type
_entity_poly.pdbx_seq_one_letter_code
_entity_poly.pdbx_strand_id
1 'polypeptide(L)'
;MDDKLVLLRPEFRRKLFKTSVAEFGTQVKAAEKLGMARGTLVHYLHKAKFVDYSAALKAASLTGLKKELRENIVKFKSRKRSNNEVLRVGRQKRLNQLKKLRNPEIELKKILVGGKSLIARWFKASNKVTLMRASPLISQINVTEKKDELVLHYAVLKKTFKTIIPKHLVLDEDFAYFFGLWLGDKAGGGRFGITNQDEGILKKTLKVLKKKFLQKEVRLDVLMPRKGEHKIPLFLTSLPRKSFIGKRNHKPTFVVYSLNAPLKGFFEWLSRPTNLRGLYAGFNNLKKNAFLAGFFDAEGHVNPIDCNLKFCQKGKTLKKFLFEALQEFGARQDDSSIVVKDVGRIGRTMLPFLNSRKKQGVAKLLAGDTTKQSYSLIALWLKRNPTSNRKKVAKAFNKKRLHYIFPALIKAGYIKKDKKGFVVTRLGEEWVEANKGYITDLLKEAWLFGKTTEGKLSFDSKAIESMAGVMQVC
;
A
#
# COMPACT_ATOMS: atom_id res chain seq x y z
N MET A 1 -1.56 -32.51 -26.15
CA MET A 1 -0.76 -33.13 -25.06
C MET A 1 0.63 -32.47 -24.96
N ASP A 2 0.75 -31.21 -25.38
CA ASP A 2 2.00 -30.68 -25.96
C ASP A 2 2.95 -30.00 -24.97
N ASP A 3 2.69 -30.14 -23.68
CA ASP A 3 3.46 -29.48 -22.61
C ASP A 3 4.18 -30.47 -21.68
N LYS A 4 4.59 -31.61 -22.24
CA LYS A 4 5.31 -32.68 -21.55
C LYS A 4 6.72 -32.86 -22.11
N LEU A 5 7.68 -32.90 -21.19
CA LEU A 5 9.04 -33.36 -21.42
C LEU A 5 9.15 -34.83 -21.01
N VAL A 6 9.96 -35.61 -21.72
CA VAL A 6 10.29 -36.99 -21.37
C VAL A 6 11.77 -37.17 -21.13
N LEU A 7 12.11 -37.96 -20.11
CA LEU A 7 13.43 -38.53 -19.92
C LEU A 7 13.44 -39.86 -20.67
N LEU A 8 14.24 -39.94 -21.72
CA LEU A 8 14.50 -41.19 -22.45
C LEU A 8 15.78 -41.83 -21.92
N ARG A 9 15.88 -43.16 -22.02
CA ARG A 9 17.18 -43.85 -21.81
C ARG A 9 18.24 -43.24 -22.74
N PRO A 10 19.45 -42.92 -22.25
CA PRO A 10 20.43 -42.13 -23.03
C PRO A 10 20.80 -42.75 -24.38
N GLU A 11 20.93 -44.07 -24.44
CA GLU A 11 21.25 -44.82 -25.65
C GLU A 11 20.12 -44.74 -26.67
N PHE A 12 18.88 -45.00 -26.23
CA PHE A 12 17.70 -44.88 -27.09
C PHE A 12 17.51 -43.44 -27.59
N ARG A 13 17.70 -42.43 -26.74
CA ARG A 13 17.65 -41.02 -27.15
C ARG A 13 18.64 -40.74 -28.28
N ARG A 14 19.89 -41.20 -28.13
CA ARG A 14 20.93 -41.06 -29.16
C ARG A 14 20.56 -41.80 -30.44
N LYS A 15 20.12 -43.05 -30.34
CA LYS A 15 19.64 -43.87 -31.47
C LYS A 15 18.54 -43.13 -32.22
N LEU A 16 17.46 -42.75 -31.52
CA LEU A 16 16.30 -42.07 -32.09
C LEU A 16 16.67 -40.86 -32.94
N PHE A 17 17.42 -39.91 -32.37
CA PHE A 17 17.77 -38.68 -33.11
C PHE A 17 18.91 -38.89 -34.11
N LYS A 18 19.81 -39.87 -33.93
CA LYS A 18 20.81 -40.23 -34.95
C LYS A 18 20.14 -40.85 -36.16
N THR A 19 19.20 -41.78 -35.97
CA THR A 19 18.43 -42.39 -37.05
C THR A 19 17.63 -41.34 -37.81
N SER A 20 17.02 -40.36 -37.12
CA SER A 20 16.38 -39.23 -37.81
C SER A 20 17.36 -38.40 -38.65
N VAL A 21 18.62 -38.23 -38.22
CA VAL A 21 19.63 -37.52 -39.02
C VAL A 21 20.06 -38.35 -40.23
N ALA A 22 20.26 -39.66 -40.05
CA ALA A 22 20.62 -40.57 -41.13
C ALA A 22 19.53 -40.59 -42.22
N GLU A 23 18.26 -40.69 -41.83
CA GLU A 23 17.09 -40.71 -42.73
C GLU A 23 17.02 -39.48 -43.64
N PHE A 24 17.35 -38.30 -43.11
CA PHE A 24 17.23 -37.04 -43.84
C PHE A 24 18.58 -36.45 -44.28
N GLY A 25 19.66 -37.22 -44.16
CA GLY A 25 21.03 -36.93 -44.59
C GLY A 25 21.79 -35.89 -43.77
N THR A 26 21.15 -34.80 -43.35
CA THR A 26 21.81 -33.71 -42.60
C THR A 26 21.02 -33.30 -41.36
N GLN A 27 21.74 -32.76 -40.36
CA GLN A 27 21.12 -32.22 -39.14
C GLN A 27 20.13 -31.09 -39.41
N VAL A 28 20.36 -30.28 -40.45
CA VAL A 28 19.46 -29.18 -40.82
C VAL A 28 18.15 -29.73 -41.35
N LYS A 29 18.20 -30.61 -42.36
CA LYS A 29 17.02 -31.25 -42.95
C LYS A 29 16.24 -32.07 -41.92
N ALA A 30 16.92 -32.83 -41.07
CA ALA A 30 16.29 -33.59 -40.00
C ALA A 30 15.58 -32.67 -38.97
N ALA A 31 16.23 -31.58 -38.55
CA ALA A 31 15.63 -30.65 -37.60
C ALA A 31 14.37 -29.96 -38.18
N GLU A 32 14.43 -29.58 -39.46
CA GLU A 32 13.30 -29.02 -40.20
C GLU A 32 12.11 -29.99 -40.26
N LYS A 33 12.36 -31.25 -40.66
CA LYS A 33 11.31 -32.30 -40.67
C LYS A 33 10.74 -32.56 -39.28
N LEU A 34 11.55 -32.48 -38.23
CA LEU A 34 11.11 -32.60 -36.84
C LEU A 34 10.41 -31.35 -36.30
N GLY A 35 10.40 -30.22 -37.02
CA GLY A 35 9.79 -28.96 -36.59
C GLY A 35 10.53 -28.33 -35.41
N MET A 36 11.85 -28.44 -35.36
CA MET A 36 12.69 -27.85 -34.30
C MET A 36 13.93 -27.15 -34.88
N ALA A 37 14.58 -26.30 -34.10
CA ALA A 37 15.85 -25.71 -34.50
C ALA A 37 16.98 -26.75 -34.52
N ARG A 38 17.94 -26.63 -35.46
CA ARG A 38 19.14 -27.49 -35.54
C ARG A 38 19.87 -27.61 -34.20
N GLY A 39 20.04 -26.49 -33.49
CA GLY A 39 20.70 -26.47 -32.18
C GLY A 39 20.00 -27.35 -31.14
N THR A 40 18.66 -27.42 -31.18
CA THR A 40 17.87 -28.31 -30.30
C THR A 40 18.14 -29.77 -30.62
N LEU A 41 18.18 -30.14 -31.90
CA LEU A 41 18.49 -31.51 -32.34
C LEU A 41 19.91 -31.95 -31.90
N VAL A 42 20.91 -31.10 -32.11
CA VAL A 42 22.28 -31.33 -31.63
C VAL A 42 22.31 -31.49 -30.11
N HIS A 43 21.53 -30.68 -29.39
CA HIS A 43 21.43 -30.82 -27.94
C HIS A 43 20.81 -32.17 -27.56
N TYR A 44 19.77 -32.63 -28.24
CA TYR A 44 19.12 -33.93 -28.01
C TYR A 44 20.04 -35.11 -28.31
N LEU A 45 20.90 -35.02 -29.33
CA LEU A 45 21.92 -36.02 -29.62
C LEU A 45 22.92 -36.15 -28.46
N HIS A 46 23.48 -35.04 -27.99
CA HIS A 46 24.68 -35.09 -27.16
C HIS A 46 24.46 -34.84 -25.67
N LYS A 47 23.59 -33.89 -25.29
CA LYS A 47 23.63 -33.23 -23.98
C LYS A 47 22.29 -33.19 -23.23
N ALA A 48 21.17 -33.40 -23.91
CA ALA A 48 19.85 -33.15 -23.31
C ALA A 48 19.42 -34.24 -22.33
N LYS A 49 19.20 -33.88 -21.08
CA LYS A 49 18.60 -34.80 -20.09
C LYS A 49 17.12 -35.08 -20.38
N PHE A 50 16.38 -34.10 -20.88
CA PHE A 50 14.97 -34.23 -21.23
C PHE A 50 14.74 -33.79 -22.67
N VAL A 51 13.78 -34.40 -23.36
CA VAL A 51 13.36 -34.05 -24.72
C VAL A 51 11.87 -33.73 -24.75
N ASP A 52 11.46 -32.88 -25.68
CA ASP A 52 10.03 -32.61 -25.88
C ASP A 52 9.32 -33.86 -26.38
N TYR A 53 8.22 -34.22 -25.73
CA TYR A 53 7.52 -35.46 -26.04
C TYR A 53 6.96 -35.46 -27.47
N SER A 54 6.44 -34.33 -27.94
CA SER A 54 5.96 -34.17 -29.31
C SER A 54 7.07 -34.38 -30.33
N ALA A 55 8.26 -33.83 -30.06
CA ALA A 55 9.44 -34.01 -30.90
C ALA A 55 9.93 -35.47 -30.92
N ALA A 56 9.98 -36.13 -29.76
CA ALA A 56 10.35 -37.54 -29.66
C ALA A 56 9.33 -38.45 -30.37
N LEU A 57 8.04 -38.16 -30.22
CA LEU A 57 6.97 -38.88 -30.90
C LEU A 57 7.03 -38.71 -32.42
N LYS A 58 7.31 -37.49 -32.90
CA LYS A 58 7.48 -37.20 -34.32
C LYS A 58 8.71 -37.91 -34.89
N ALA A 59 9.85 -37.86 -34.18
CA ALA A 59 11.06 -38.59 -34.56
C ALA A 59 10.80 -40.10 -34.66
N ALA A 60 10.17 -40.68 -33.63
CA ALA A 60 9.87 -42.11 -33.61
C ALA A 60 8.87 -42.51 -34.69
N SER A 61 7.98 -41.60 -35.09
CA SER A 61 7.05 -41.82 -36.20
C SER A 61 7.76 -41.86 -37.55
N LEU A 62 8.71 -40.95 -37.77
CA LEU A 62 9.45 -40.84 -39.02
C LEU A 62 10.51 -41.95 -39.17
N THR A 63 11.03 -42.48 -38.06
CA THR A 63 12.08 -43.52 -38.09
C THR A 63 11.55 -44.93 -37.79
N GLY A 64 10.23 -45.14 -37.70
CA GLY A 64 9.63 -46.44 -37.38
C GLY A 64 9.80 -46.93 -35.92
N LEU A 65 10.34 -46.10 -35.01
CA LEU A 65 10.67 -46.49 -33.62
C LEU A 65 9.55 -46.21 -32.61
N LYS A 66 8.29 -46.11 -33.03
CA LYS A 66 7.15 -45.75 -32.14
C LYS A 66 6.98 -46.70 -30.95
N LYS A 67 7.14 -48.01 -31.16
CA LYS A 67 6.99 -49.03 -30.10
C LYS A 67 8.11 -48.90 -29.07
N GLU A 68 9.35 -48.86 -29.55
CA GLU A 68 10.55 -48.68 -28.70
C GLU A 68 10.51 -47.38 -27.88
N LEU A 69 9.91 -46.30 -28.42
CA LEU A 69 9.78 -45.03 -27.69
C LEU A 69 9.04 -45.20 -26.37
N ARG A 70 7.94 -45.97 -26.34
CA ARG A 70 7.14 -46.15 -25.11
C ARG A 70 7.91 -46.89 -24.03
N GLU A 71 8.63 -47.94 -24.42
CA GLU A 71 9.44 -48.78 -23.53
C GLU A 71 10.67 -48.04 -22.98
N ASN A 72 11.15 -47.03 -23.70
CA ASN A 72 12.35 -46.27 -23.33
C ASN A 72 12.06 -44.94 -22.63
N ILE A 73 10.80 -44.60 -22.37
CA ILE A 73 10.44 -43.45 -21.52
C ILE A 73 10.63 -43.83 -20.05
N VAL A 74 11.61 -43.20 -19.41
CA VAL A 74 11.90 -43.39 -17.98
C VAL A 74 10.95 -42.55 -17.12
N LYS A 75 10.65 -41.32 -17.55
CA LYS A 75 9.83 -40.39 -16.75
C LYS A 75 9.22 -39.27 -17.58
N PHE A 76 7.97 -38.91 -17.27
CA PHE A 76 7.34 -37.68 -17.73
C PHE A 76 7.57 -36.51 -16.76
N LYS A 77 7.80 -35.31 -17.30
CA LYS A 77 7.89 -34.07 -16.54
C LYS A 77 7.09 -32.98 -17.24
N SER A 78 6.30 -32.21 -16.48
CA SER A 78 5.65 -31.00 -17.01
C SER A 78 6.70 -29.96 -17.39
N ARG A 79 6.59 -29.40 -18.59
CA ARG A 79 7.47 -28.33 -19.10
C ARG A 79 7.38 -27.09 -18.22
N LYS A 80 6.17 -26.68 -17.83
CA LYS A 80 5.91 -25.59 -16.88
C LYS A 80 6.66 -25.77 -15.55
N ARG A 81 6.65 -26.99 -14.98
CA ARG A 81 7.37 -27.29 -13.72
C ARG A 81 8.89 -27.20 -13.91
N SER A 82 9.41 -27.68 -15.05
CA SER A 82 10.84 -27.59 -15.38
C SER A 82 11.30 -26.14 -15.60
N ASN A 83 10.54 -25.35 -16.35
CA ASN A 83 10.83 -23.94 -16.58
C ASN A 83 10.85 -23.15 -15.27
N ASN A 84 9.87 -23.38 -14.39
CA ASN A 84 9.84 -22.75 -13.07
C ASN A 84 11.05 -23.12 -12.20
N GLU A 85 11.51 -24.36 -12.27
CA GLU A 85 12.70 -24.83 -11.54
C GLU A 85 13.98 -24.16 -12.05
N VAL A 86 14.18 -24.10 -13.37
CA VAL A 86 15.32 -23.41 -13.99
C VAL A 86 15.30 -21.91 -13.66
N LEU A 87 14.13 -21.26 -13.77
CA LEU A 87 13.96 -19.86 -13.38
C LEU A 87 14.26 -19.64 -11.90
N ARG A 88 13.86 -20.57 -11.01
CA ARG A 88 14.16 -20.51 -9.58
C ARG A 88 15.66 -20.58 -9.32
N VAL A 89 16.36 -21.54 -9.93
CA VAL A 89 17.82 -21.68 -9.81
C VAL A 89 18.52 -20.43 -10.34
N GLY A 90 18.11 -19.92 -11.50
CA GLY A 90 18.65 -18.69 -12.07
C GLY A 90 18.43 -17.47 -11.17
N ARG A 91 17.23 -17.33 -10.57
CA ARG A 91 16.94 -16.29 -9.56
C ARG A 91 17.85 -16.41 -8.35
N GLN A 92 18.07 -17.63 -7.83
CA GLN A 92 18.92 -17.85 -6.67
C GLN A 92 20.40 -17.52 -6.97
N LYS A 93 20.93 -17.95 -8.12
CA LYS A 93 22.29 -17.60 -8.56
C LYS A 93 22.46 -16.07 -8.65
N ARG A 94 21.49 -15.38 -9.25
CA ARG A 94 21.49 -13.91 -9.33
C ARG A 94 21.45 -13.26 -7.95
N LEU A 95 20.62 -13.76 -7.03
CA LEU A 95 20.58 -13.25 -5.65
C LEU A 95 21.94 -13.41 -4.95
N ASN A 96 22.61 -14.54 -5.13
CA ASN A 96 23.93 -14.79 -4.56
C ASN A 96 25.00 -13.86 -5.16
N GLN A 97 24.99 -13.62 -6.48
CA GLN A 97 25.88 -12.64 -7.12
C GLN A 97 25.62 -11.22 -6.59
N LEU A 98 24.35 -10.81 -6.51
CA LEU A 98 23.98 -9.49 -5.98
C LEU A 98 24.36 -9.31 -4.52
N LYS A 99 24.36 -10.38 -3.72
CA LYS A 99 24.86 -10.33 -2.33
C LYS A 99 26.36 -10.03 -2.28
N LYS A 100 27.16 -10.63 -3.16
CA LYS A 100 28.62 -10.38 -3.26
C LYS A 100 28.95 -8.95 -3.71
N LEU A 101 28.09 -8.35 -4.52
CA LEU A 101 28.27 -6.98 -5.04
C LEU A 101 27.79 -5.87 -4.08
N ARG A 102 27.12 -6.24 -2.98
CA ARG A 102 26.70 -5.26 -1.97
C ARG A 102 27.91 -4.88 -1.12
N ASN A 103 28.19 -3.58 -1.05
CA ASN A 103 29.15 -3.01 -0.11
C ASN A 103 28.79 -3.31 1.35
N PRO A 104 29.75 -3.16 2.29
CA PRO A 104 29.56 -3.31 3.73
C PRO A 104 28.39 -2.47 4.26
N GLU A 105 27.95 -2.79 5.48
CA GLU A 105 26.85 -2.12 6.14
C GLU A 105 27.07 -0.60 6.21
N ILE A 106 26.22 0.14 5.49
CA ILE A 106 26.28 1.61 5.47
C ILE A 106 25.75 2.11 6.81
N GLU A 107 26.61 2.71 7.61
CA GLU A 107 26.25 3.29 8.90
C GLU A 107 25.32 4.49 8.74
N LEU A 108 24.23 4.49 9.51
CA LEU A 108 23.23 5.56 9.50
C LEU A 108 23.85 6.95 9.78
N LYS A 109 24.75 7.04 10.76
CA LYS A 109 25.41 8.30 11.17
C LYS A 109 26.21 8.99 10.06
N LYS A 110 26.73 8.23 9.08
CA LYS A 110 27.46 8.79 7.93
C LYS A 110 26.52 9.40 6.88
N ILE A 111 25.25 9.02 6.92
CA ILE A 111 24.21 9.45 5.99
C ILE A 111 23.34 10.55 6.59
N LEU A 112 23.09 10.54 7.89
CA LEU A 112 22.33 11.56 8.59
C LEU A 112 23.27 12.61 9.19
N VAL A 113 23.21 13.85 8.69
CA VAL A 113 24.06 14.97 9.13
C VAL A 113 23.21 16.21 9.31
N GLY A 114 23.23 16.80 10.51
CA GLY A 114 22.57 18.09 10.78
C GLY A 114 21.08 18.13 10.41
N GLY A 115 20.31 17.08 10.73
CA GLY A 115 18.88 17.00 10.39
C GLY A 115 18.58 16.81 8.90
N LYS A 116 19.60 16.54 8.07
CA LYS A 116 19.47 16.18 6.65
C LYS A 116 19.93 14.74 6.42
N SER A 117 19.39 14.09 5.41
CA SER A 117 19.93 12.83 4.88
C SER A 117 20.68 13.08 3.57
N LEU A 118 21.94 12.65 3.51
CA LEU A 118 22.81 12.73 2.35
C LEU A 118 22.59 11.53 1.42
N ILE A 119 21.46 11.51 0.70
CA ILE A 119 21.08 10.42 -0.21
C ILE A 119 22.14 10.15 -1.27
N ALA A 120 22.80 11.19 -1.80
CA ALA A 120 23.87 11.01 -2.78
C ALA A 120 25.01 10.15 -2.21
N ARG A 121 25.39 10.36 -0.94
CA ARG A 121 26.40 9.53 -0.26
C ARG A 121 25.93 8.10 -0.10
N TRP A 122 24.68 7.88 0.31
CA TRP A 122 24.11 6.54 0.39
C TRP A 122 24.07 5.84 -0.99
N PHE A 123 23.70 6.56 -2.04
CA PHE A 123 23.60 6.03 -3.40
C PHE A 123 24.96 5.55 -3.92
N LYS A 124 26.01 6.35 -3.70
CA LYS A 124 27.41 6.00 -4.00
C LYS A 124 27.87 4.82 -3.12
N ALA A 125 27.72 4.92 -1.80
CA ALA A 125 28.17 3.89 -0.85
C ALA A 125 27.47 2.52 -1.01
N SER A 126 26.22 2.51 -1.47
CA SER A 126 25.46 1.25 -1.70
C SER A 126 25.75 0.59 -3.05
N ASN A 127 26.72 1.09 -3.82
CA ASN A 127 27.07 0.60 -5.15
C ASN A 127 25.84 0.45 -6.07
N LYS A 128 24.88 1.38 -6.01
CA LYS A 128 23.63 1.25 -6.77
C LYS A 128 23.86 1.09 -8.26
N VAL A 129 24.79 1.86 -8.82
CA VAL A 129 25.13 1.80 -10.25
C VAL A 129 25.61 0.39 -10.61
N THR A 130 26.56 -0.16 -9.85
CA THR A 130 27.08 -1.53 -10.05
C THR A 130 25.98 -2.58 -9.94
N LEU A 131 25.13 -2.48 -8.92
CA LEU A 131 24.00 -3.40 -8.73
C LEU A 131 22.99 -3.33 -9.88
N MET A 132 22.77 -2.14 -10.45
CA MET A 132 21.91 -1.99 -11.62
C MET A 132 22.59 -2.52 -12.89
N ARG A 133 23.88 -2.28 -13.11
CA ARG A 133 24.66 -2.84 -14.24
C ARG A 133 24.72 -4.37 -14.23
N ALA A 134 24.64 -5.00 -13.06
CA ALA A 134 24.57 -6.46 -12.95
C ALA A 134 23.25 -7.06 -13.51
N SER A 135 22.25 -6.23 -13.82
CA SER A 135 21.03 -6.69 -14.49
C SER A 135 21.29 -6.87 -15.99
N PRO A 136 21.05 -8.06 -16.57
CA PRO A 136 21.25 -8.30 -18.00
C PRO A 136 20.28 -7.51 -18.89
N LEU A 137 19.24 -6.91 -18.31
CA LEU A 137 18.26 -6.09 -19.04
C LEU A 137 18.72 -4.64 -19.23
N ILE A 138 19.73 -4.21 -18.47
CA ILE A 138 20.23 -2.84 -18.48
C ILE A 138 21.47 -2.78 -19.37
N SER A 139 21.40 -2.02 -20.46
CA SER A 139 22.50 -1.89 -21.42
C SER A 139 23.42 -0.70 -21.13
N GLN A 140 22.88 0.38 -20.56
CA GLN A 140 23.62 1.62 -20.31
C GLN A 140 23.15 2.26 -19.01
N ILE A 141 24.10 2.84 -18.25
CA ILE A 141 23.84 3.69 -17.09
C ILE A 141 24.85 4.84 -17.08
N ASN A 142 24.34 6.07 -17.06
CA ASN A 142 25.07 7.29 -16.80
C ASN A 142 24.46 8.04 -15.59
N VAL A 143 25.31 8.68 -14.79
CA VAL A 143 24.89 9.50 -13.65
C VAL A 143 25.47 10.89 -13.83
N THR A 144 24.60 11.86 -14.02
CA THR A 144 24.98 13.28 -14.06
C THR A 144 24.72 13.92 -12.71
N GLU A 145 25.70 14.62 -12.17
CA GLU A 145 25.58 15.31 -10.89
C GLU A 145 25.20 16.79 -11.14
N LYS A 146 24.09 17.25 -10.55
CA LYS A 146 23.65 18.66 -10.58
C LYS A 146 23.69 19.26 -9.17
N LYS A 147 23.38 20.55 -9.00
CA LYS A 147 23.41 21.24 -7.69
C LYS A 147 22.66 20.48 -6.59
N ASP A 148 21.39 20.15 -6.82
CA ASP A 148 20.50 19.55 -5.80
C ASP A 148 20.06 18.11 -6.11
N GLU A 149 20.43 17.57 -7.26
CA GLU A 149 19.99 16.26 -7.73
C GLU A 149 21.10 15.46 -8.42
N LEU A 150 20.99 14.14 -8.35
CA LEU A 150 21.65 13.21 -9.25
C LEU A 150 20.63 12.80 -10.32
N VAL A 151 21.02 12.91 -11.58
CA VAL A 151 20.20 12.51 -12.72
C VAL A 151 20.74 11.20 -13.26
N LEU A 152 19.98 10.13 -13.07
CA LEU A 152 20.29 8.80 -13.54
C LEU A 152 19.64 8.58 -14.90
N HIS A 153 20.46 8.43 -15.94
CA HIS A 153 20.04 8.02 -17.27
C HIS A 153 20.37 6.55 -17.46
N TYR A 154 19.39 5.72 -17.83
CA TYR A 154 19.62 4.30 -18.06
C TYR A 154 18.73 3.72 -19.14
N ALA A 155 19.19 2.65 -19.80
CA ALA A 155 18.45 1.96 -20.85
C ALA A 155 18.08 0.54 -20.42
N VAL A 156 16.80 0.16 -20.60
CA VAL A 156 16.29 -1.21 -20.39
C VAL A 156 15.65 -1.69 -21.67
N LEU A 157 16.13 -2.81 -22.25
CA LEU A 157 15.53 -3.44 -23.43
C LEU A 157 15.17 -2.42 -24.54
N LYS A 158 16.12 -1.55 -24.91
CA LYS A 158 16.01 -0.46 -25.89
C LYS A 158 15.20 0.78 -25.47
N LYS A 159 14.61 0.83 -24.26
CA LYS A 159 13.92 2.02 -23.75
C LYS A 159 14.82 2.81 -22.80
N THR A 160 14.93 4.10 -23.01
CA THR A 160 15.66 5.02 -22.14
C THR A 160 14.78 5.56 -21.03
N PHE A 161 15.34 5.67 -19.84
CA PHE A 161 14.69 6.16 -18.63
C PHE A 161 15.56 7.23 -17.99
N LYS A 162 14.89 8.18 -17.34
CA LYS A 162 15.49 9.24 -16.56
C LYS A 162 14.89 9.22 -15.16
N THR A 163 15.75 9.11 -14.15
CA THR A 163 15.34 9.12 -12.74
C THR A 163 16.10 10.21 -12.00
N ILE A 164 15.35 11.04 -11.25
CA ILE A 164 15.89 12.13 -10.44
C ILE A 164 16.03 11.65 -9.00
N ILE A 165 17.22 11.77 -8.44
CA ILE A 165 17.50 11.43 -7.04
C ILE A 165 17.94 12.72 -6.33
N PRO A 166 17.20 13.22 -5.33
CA PRO A 166 17.64 14.38 -4.56
C PRO A 166 18.97 14.07 -3.85
N LYS A 167 19.91 15.02 -3.85
CA LYS A 167 21.20 14.86 -3.18
C LYS A 167 21.06 14.78 -1.67
N HIS A 168 20.14 15.58 -1.14
CA HIS A 168 19.83 15.65 0.27
C HIS A 168 18.31 15.66 0.50
N LEU A 169 17.87 15.14 1.65
CA LEU A 169 16.50 15.30 2.14
C LEU A 169 16.51 15.98 3.49
N VAL A 170 15.63 16.96 3.67
CA VAL A 170 15.37 17.57 4.98
C VAL A 170 14.52 16.60 5.82
N LEU A 171 14.97 16.26 7.02
CA LEU A 171 14.30 15.33 7.93
C LEU A 171 13.38 16.09 8.90
N ASP A 172 12.46 16.88 8.36
CA ASP A 172 11.41 17.59 9.09
C ASP A 172 10.17 16.70 9.35
N GLU A 173 9.10 17.29 9.88
CA GLU A 173 7.81 16.64 10.18
C GLU A 173 7.13 16.07 8.92
N ASP A 174 7.23 16.74 7.77
CA ASP A 174 6.68 16.27 6.51
C ASP A 174 7.41 15.01 6.01
N PHE A 175 8.73 14.93 6.23
CA PHE A 175 9.47 13.69 5.97
C PHE A 175 9.05 12.59 6.94
N ALA A 176 9.02 12.89 8.24
CA ALA A 176 8.69 11.91 9.27
C ALA A 176 7.29 11.32 9.05
N TYR A 177 6.29 12.18 8.81
CA TYR A 177 4.93 11.79 8.44
C TYR A 177 4.90 10.91 7.18
N PHE A 178 5.51 11.36 6.08
CA PHE A 178 5.52 10.57 4.86
C PHE A 178 6.22 9.21 5.05
N PHE A 179 7.30 9.16 5.84
CA PHE A 179 8.02 7.92 6.09
C PHE A 179 7.17 6.93 6.90
N GLY A 180 6.47 7.39 7.95
CA GLY A 180 5.50 6.59 8.68
C GLY A 180 4.38 6.06 7.77
N LEU A 181 3.81 6.93 6.94
CA LEU A 181 2.78 6.58 5.95
C LEU A 181 3.29 5.54 4.95
N TRP A 182 4.51 5.71 4.44
CA TRP A 182 5.13 4.79 3.49
C TRP A 182 5.38 3.40 4.12
N LEU A 183 5.76 3.32 5.39
CA LEU A 183 5.96 2.03 6.05
C LEU A 183 4.66 1.21 6.16
N GLY A 184 3.50 1.86 6.32
CA GLY A 184 2.20 1.20 6.31
C GLY A 184 1.71 0.90 4.89
N ASP A 185 1.60 1.92 4.05
CA ASP A 185 0.85 1.88 2.79
C ASP A 185 1.71 1.98 1.51
N LYS A 186 3.01 1.64 1.56
CA LYS A 186 3.89 1.77 0.38
C LYS A 186 3.33 1.10 -0.87
N ALA A 187 3.48 1.80 -1.99
CA ALA A 187 3.21 1.25 -3.31
C ALA A 187 4.13 0.03 -3.59
N GLY A 188 3.52 -1.07 -4.02
CA GLY A 188 4.25 -2.28 -4.42
C GLY A 188 4.97 -2.15 -5.76
N GLY A 189 5.93 -3.05 -6.01
CA GLY A 189 6.75 -3.07 -7.23
C GLY A 189 7.92 -2.08 -7.17
N GLY A 190 8.44 -1.66 -8.33
CA GLY A 190 9.49 -0.63 -8.44
C GLY A 190 8.99 0.82 -8.19
N ARG A 191 7.81 0.97 -7.59
CA ARG A 191 7.12 2.24 -7.37
C ARG A 191 7.56 2.86 -6.03
N PHE A 192 7.81 4.16 -6.00
CA PHE A 192 8.06 4.93 -4.79
C PHE A 192 6.89 5.89 -4.53
N GLY A 193 6.06 5.54 -3.55
CA GLY A 193 4.80 6.22 -3.26
C GLY A 193 3.94 5.39 -2.31
N ILE A 194 2.64 5.68 -2.25
CA ILE A 194 1.69 5.02 -1.34
C ILE A 194 0.41 4.61 -2.05
N THR A 195 -0.36 3.74 -1.42
CA THR A 195 -1.66 3.24 -1.87
C THR A 195 -2.71 3.59 -0.82
N ASN A 196 -3.63 4.51 -1.11
CA ASN A 196 -4.62 4.94 -0.11
C ASN A 196 -5.95 5.39 -0.77
N GLN A 197 -6.98 5.59 0.04
CA GLN A 197 -8.32 6.03 -0.40
C GLN A 197 -8.64 7.47 0.04
N ASP A 198 -7.96 7.97 1.06
CA ASP A 198 -8.26 9.27 1.66
C ASP A 198 -7.63 10.42 0.84
N GLU A 199 -8.45 11.36 0.41
CA GLU A 199 -8.00 12.49 -0.40
C GLU A 199 -6.98 13.38 0.30
N GLY A 200 -7.09 13.57 1.62
CA GLY A 200 -6.15 14.38 2.39
C GLY A 200 -4.76 13.76 2.36
N ILE A 201 -4.68 12.45 2.60
CA ILE A 201 -3.44 11.67 2.52
C ILE A 201 -2.85 11.73 1.10
N LEU A 202 -3.68 11.57 0.07
CA LEU A 202 -3.24 11.59 -1.33
C LEU A 202 -2.73 12.97 -1.76
N LYS A 203 -3.38 14.07 -1.33
CA LYS A 203 -2.91 15.45 -1.56
C LYS A 203 -1.56 15.70 -0.89
N LYS A 204 -1.43 15.31 0.38
CA LYS A 204 -0.17 15.45 1.13
C LYS A 204 0.96 14.66 0.47
N THR A 205 0.68 13.42 0.07
CA THR A 205 1.62 12.55 -0.67
C THR A 205 2.11 13.22 -1.95
N LEU A 206 1.19 13.74 -2.77
CA LEU A 206 1.53 14.40 -4.03
C LEU A 206 2.43 15.62 -3.80
N LYS A 207 2.11 16.44 -2.79
CA LYS A 207 2.93 17.60 -2.38
C LYS A 207 4.34 17.17 -2.01
N VAL A 208 4.49 16.14 -1.17
CA VAL A 208 5.79 15.63 -0.72
C VAL A 208 6.60 15.06 -1.89
N LEU A 209 6.01 14.19 -2.72
CA LEU A 209 6.70 13.61 -3.88
C LEU A 209 7.23 14.70 -4.83
N LYS A 210 6.40 15.69 -5.19
CA LYS A 210 6.77 16.75 -6.13
C LYS A 210 7.75 17.75 -5.54
N LYS A 211 7.43 18.33 -4.37
CA LYS A 211 8.19 19.45 -3.81
C LYS A 211 9.42 19.01 -3.04
N LYS A 212 9.30 17.93 -2.27
CA LYS A 212 10.35 17.52 -1.33
C LYS A 212 11.30 16.47 -1.90
N PHE A 213 10.77 15.53 -2.68
CA PHE A 213 11.58 14.51 -3.33
C PHE A 213 11.93 14.85 -4.78
N LEU A 214 11.51 16.03 -5.27
CA LEU A 214 11.81 16.54 -6.61
C LEU A 214 11.32 15.61 -7.74
N GLN A 215 10.23 14.88 -7.51
CA GLN A 215 9.68 13.94 -8.49
C GLN A 215 8.74 14.67 -9.44
N LYS A 216 9.21 15.00 -10.64
CA LYS A 216 8.43 15.69 -11.68
C LYS A 216 7.34 14.79 -12.28
N GLU A 217 7.66 13.52 -12.52
CA GLU A 217 6.71 12.52 -13.04
C GLU A 217 6.04 11.72 -11.91
N VAL A 218 5.01 12.28 -11.30
CA VAL A 218 4.12 11.52 -10.41
C VAL A 218 2.99 10.89 -11.23
N ARG A 219 2.72 9.61 -10.98
CA ARG A 219 1.75 8.76 -11.68
C ARG A 219 0.66 8.30 -10.74
N LEU A 220 -0.45 7.89 -11.34
CA LEU A 220 -1.61 7.35 -10.64
C LEU A 220 -1.95 5.97 -11.22
N ASP A 221 -2.01 4.95 -10.37
CA ASP A 221 -2.75 3.73 -10.72
C ASP A 221 -4.06 3.73 -9.91
N VAL A 222 -5.16 3.39 -10.56
CA VAL A 222 -6.47 3.28 -9.92
C VAL A 222 -6.87 1.81 -9.87
N LEU A 223 -6.94 1.28 -8.66
CA LEU A 223 -7.37 -0.09 -8.39
C LEU A 223 -8.88 -0.05 -8.14
N MET A 224 -9.68 -0.57 -9.08
CA MET A 224 -11.14 -0.53 -8.99
C MET A 224 -11.78 -1.84 -9.48
N PRO A 225 -12.98 -2.19 -8.99
CA PRO A 225 -13.66 -3.42 -9.37
C PRO A 225 -14.18 -3.39 -10.80
N ARG A 226 -14.68 -2.25 -11.29
CA ARG A 226 -15.16 -2.03 -12.65
C ARG A 226 -14.81 -0.62 -13.14
N LYS A 227 -14.48 -0.49 -14.44
CA LYS A 227 -14.13 0.78 -15.08
C LYS A 227 -15.40 1.64 -15.22
N GLY A 228 -15.39 2.87 -14.72
CA GLY A 228 -16.47 3.86 -14.91
C GLY A 228 -17.43 4.05 -13.72
N GLU A 229 -17.45 3.16 -12.73
CA GLU A 229 -18.42 3.23 -11.61
C GLU A 229 -18.01 4.18 -10.46
N HIS A 230 -16.82 4.78 -10.50
CA HIS A 230 -16.29 5.58 -9.39
C HIS A 230 -15.63 6.89 -9.82
N LYS A 231 -15.99 7.97 -9.10
CA LYS A 231 -15.44 9.31 -9.29
C LYS A 231 -13.99 9.34 -8.78
N ILE A 232 -13.06 9.62 -9.69
CA ILE A 232 -11.66 9.91 -9.34
C ILE A 232 -11.62 11.34 -8.78
N PRO A 233 -10.95 11.60 -7.64
CA PRO A 233 -10.80 12.94 -7.11
C PRO A 233 -10.21 13.90 -8.15
N LEU A 234 -10.80 15.09 -8.30
CA LEU A 234 -10.45 16.03 -9.38
C LEU A 234 -8.95 16.40 -9.39
N PHE A 235 -8.34 16.57 -8.21
CA PHE A 235 -6.91 16.89 -8.14
C PHE A 235 -6.00 15.76 -8.68
N LEU A 236 -6.48 14.52 -8.72
CA LEU A 236 -5.79 13.38 -9.30
C LEU A 236 -6.06 13.21 -10.80
N THR A 237 -7.09 13.85 -11.35
CA THR A 237 -7.41 13.71 -12.78
C THR A 237 -6.38 14.38 -13.67
N SER A 238 -5.66 15.39 -13.15
CA SER A 238 -4.58 16.10 -13.81
C SER A 238 -3.28 15.29 -13.99
N LEU A 239 -3.19 14.08 -13.39
CA LEU A 239 -1.98 13.27 -13.48
C LEU A 239 -1.88 12.56 -14.85
N PRO A 240 -0.70 12.57 -15.49
CA PRO A 240 -0.53 12.27 -16.93
C PRO A 240 -0.69 10.79 -17.29
N ARG A 241 -0.72 9.88 -16.31
CA ARG A 241 -0.88 8.43 -16.55
C ARG A 241 -1.80 7.83 -15.51
N LYS A 242 -2.87 7.19 -15.99
CA LYS A 242 -3.85 6.44 -15.21
C LYS A 242 -3.89 5.02 -15.74
N SER A 243 -3.46 4.06 -14.93
CA SER A 243 -3.69 2.64 -15.23
C SER A 243 -4.85 2.12 -14.38
N PHE A 244 -5.76 1.36 -14.99
CA PHE A 244 -6.90 0.76 -14.31
C PHE A 244 -6.61 -0.72 -14.09
N ILE A 245 -6.62 -1.16 -12.83
CA ILE A 245 -6.40 -2.56 -12.49
C ILE A 245 -7.68 -3.10 -11.88
N GLY A 246 -8.34 -4.03 -12.59
CA GLY A 246 -9.53 -4.73 -12.13
C GLY A 246 -9.26 -5.54 -10.87
N LYS A 247 -9.95 -5.24 -9.78
CA LYS A 247 -9.94 -6.04 -8.53
C LYS A 247 -11.35 -6.28 -8.02
N ARG A 248 -11.80 -7.54 -7.95
CA ARG A 248 -13.13 -7.89 -7.41
C ARG A 248 -13.31 -7.36 -5.97
N ASN A 249 -14.48 -6.79 -5.69
CA ASN A 249 -15.02 -6.50 -4.35
C ASN A 249 -14.24 -5.52 -3.44
N HIS A 250 -13.50 -4.56 -4.01
CA HIS A 250 -12.84 -3.53 -3.20
C HIS A 250 -13.31 -2.12 -3.56
N LYS A 251 -13.35 -1.23 -2.56
CA LYS A 251 -13.47 0.21 -2.80
C LYS A 251 -12.33 0.71 -3.68
N PRO A 252 -12.55 1.75 -4.51
CA PRO A 252 -11.51 2.30 -5.35
C PRO A 252 -10.33 2.73 -4.47
N THR A 253 -9.14 2.27 -4.83
CA THR A 253 -7.91 2.60 -4.11
C THR A 253 -6.91 3.22 -5.08
N PHE A 254 -6.29 4.32 -4.65
CA PHE A 254 -5.43 5.13 -5.50
C PHE A 254 -3.97 4.88 -5.12
N VAL A 255 -3.15 4.53 -6.11
CA VAL A 255 -1.71 4.39 -5.96
C VAL A 255 -1.06 5.64 -6.52
N VAL A 256 -0.53 6.51 -5.66
CA VAL A 256 0.16 7.74 -6.06
C VAL A 256 1.66 7.52 -5.88
N TYR A 257 2.41 7.56 -6.99
CA TYR A 257 3.82 7.15 -6.97
C TYR A 257 4.68 7.80 -8.05
N SER A 258 5.99 7.69 -7.87
CA SER A 258 7.02 7.91 -8.88
C SER A 258 7.72 6.59 -9.23
N LEU A 259 8.21 6.43 -10.46
CA LEU A 259 9.05 5.30 -10.82
C LEU A 259 10.51 5.59 -10.44
N ASN A 260 10.82 5.45 -9.16
CA ASN A 260 12.15 5.77 -8.61
C ASN A 260 12.67 4.64 -7.72
N ALA A 261 13.24 3.62 -8.37
CA ALA A 261 13.81 2.47 -7.66
C ALA A 261 14.96 2.83 -6.70
N PRO A 262 15.86 3.80 -7.02
CA PRO A 262 16.85 4.28 -6.06
C PRO A 262 16.24 4.87 -4.78
N LEU A 263 15.28 5.80 -4.88
CA LEU A 263 14.59 6.37 -3.71
C LEU A 263 13.85 5.30 -2.92
N LYS A 264 13.15 4.38 -3.60
CA LYS A 264 12.52 3.24 -2.94
C LYS A 264 13.55 2.43 -2.14
N GLY A 265 14.69 2.12 -2.75
CA GLY A 265 15.78 1.40 -2.11
C GLY A 265 16.38 2.14 -0.90
N PHE A 266 16.38 3.47 -0.91
CA PHE A 266 16.80 4.30 0.22
C PHE A 266 15.84 4.16 1.39
N PHE A 267 14.53 4.27 1.13
CA PHE A 267 13.49 4.07 2.13
C PHE A 267 13.45 2.62 2.65
N GLU A 268 13.70 1.64 1.80
CA GLU A 268 13.88 0.25 2.21
C GLU A 268 15.09 0.07 3.14
N TRP A 269 16.21 0.77 2.87
CA TRP A 269 17.37 0.77 3.75
C TRP A 269 17.06 1.45 5.10
N LEU A 270 16.36 2.59 5.10
CA LEU A 270 15.90 3.25 6.33
C LEU A 270 14.94 2.39 7.14
N SER A 271 14.10 1.59 6.48
CA SER A 271 13.12 0.71 7.14
C SER A 271 13.73 -0.50 7.86
N ARG A 272 15.05 -0.73 7.71
CA ARG A 272 15.74 -1.81 8.42
C ARG A 272 15.70 -1.54 9.92
N PRO A 273 15.63 -2.56 10.78
CA PRO A 273 15.35 -2.37 12.21
C PRO A 273 16.36 -1.44 12.91
N THR A 274 17.66 -1.62 12.64
CA THR A 274 18.74 -0.80 13.19
C THR A 274 18.65 0.65 12.72
N ASN A 275 18.46 0.87 11.42
CA ASN A 275 18.35 2.21 10.83
C ASN A 275 17.07 2.93 11.26
N LEU A 276 15.95 2.21 11.33
CA LEU A 276 14.66 2.75 11.75
C LEU A 276 14.71 3.22 13.20
N ARG A 277 15.28 2.39 14.09
CA ARG A 277 15.49 2.75 15.50
C ARG A 277 16.41 3.95 15.64
N GLY A 278 17.56 3.95 14.95
CA GLY A 278 18.49 5.08 14.98
C GLY A 278 17.88 6.38 14.45
N LEU A 279 17.13 6.32 13.34
CA LEU A 279 16.45 7.48 12.77
C LEU A 279 15.37 8.02 13.73
N TYR A 280 14.55 7.14 14.30
CA TYR A 280 13.48 7.52 15.22
C TYR A 280 14.03 8.06 16.55
N ALA A 281 15.13 7.50 17.06
CA ALA A 281 15.79 8.00 18.26
C ALA A 281 16.32 9.42 18.07
N GLY A 282 16.83 9.75 16.87
CA GLY A 282 17.28 11.08 16.51
C GLY A 282 16.17 12.10 16.22
N PHE A 283 14.89 11.69 16.22
CA PHE A 283 13.77 12.60 16.08
C PHE A 283 13.43 13.30 17.41
N ASN A 284 13.15 14.60 17.34
CA ASN A 284 12.49 15.31 18.43
C ASN A 284 11.02 14.87 18.55
N ASN A 285 10.33 15.31 19.61
CA ASN A 285 8.95 14.90 19.87
C ASN A 285 7.99 15.24 18.72
N LEU A 286 8.13 16.42 18.09
CA LEU A 286 7.29 16.80 16.94
C LEU A 286 7.42 15.80 15.77
N LYS A 287 8.64 15.44 15.40
CA LYS A 287 8.90 14.47 14.31
C LYS A 287 8.46 13.05 14.68
N LYS A 288 8.65 12.63 15.94
CA LYS A 288 8.14 11.33 16.42
C LYS A 288 6.62 11.26 16.29
N ASN A 289 5.91 12.30 16.74
CA ASN A 289 4.45 12.39 16.61
C ASN A 289 4.00 12.41 15.14
N ALA A 290 4.68 13.18 14.28
CA ALA A 290 4.41 13.20 12.85
C ALA A 290 4.59 11.81 12.20
N PHE A 291 5.67 11.11 12.54
CA PHE A 291 5.93 9.74 12.09
C PHE A 291 4.81 8.77 12.50
N LEU A 292 4.42 8.78 13.77
CA LEU A 292 3.34 7.93 14.28
C LEU A 292 2.00 8.28 13.62
N ALA A 293 1.73 9.56 13.38
CA ALA A 293 0.54 10.04 12.68
C ALA A 293 0.48 9.49 11.24
N GLY A 294 1.58 9.57 10.50
CA GLY A 294 1.67 9.02 9.15
C GLY A 294 1.41 7.53 9.11
N PHE A 295 2.02 6.78 10.05
CA PHE A 295 1.78 5.34 10.16
C PHE A 295 0.33 5.03 10.55
N PHE A 296 -0.25 5.78 11.47
CA PHE A 296 -1.66 5.64 11.87
C PHE A 296 -2.62 5.98 10.72
N ASP A 297 -2.30 6.95 9.87
CA ASP A 297 -3.08 7.28 8.68
C ASP A 297 -3.09 6.16 7.65
N ALA A 298 -1.99 5.40 7.53
CA ALA A 298 -1.94 4.20 6.70
C ALA A 298 -2.75 3.04 7.32
N GLU A 299 -2.30 2.55 8.48
CA GLU A 299 -2.71 1.23 9.02
C GLU A 299 -3.55 1.32 10.31
N GLY A 300 -3.73 2.53 10.83
CA GLY A 300 -4.43 2.79 12.07
C GLY A 300 -5.95 2.75 11.93
N HIS A 301 -6.60 2.34 13.02
CA HIS A 301 -8.05 2.37 13.19
C HIS A 301 -8.38 3.07 14.50
N VAL A 302 -9.37 3.96 14.46
CA VAL A 302 -9.96 4.54 15.66
C VAL A 302 -11.11 3.65 16.07
N ASN A 303 -11.02 3.00 17.23
CA ASN A 303 -12.10 2.19 17.79
C ASN A 303 -12.92 3.02 18.78
N PRO A 304 -14.13 3.46 18.40
CA PRO A 304 -14.91 4.37 19.22
C PRO A 304 -15.59 3.67 20.38
N ILE A 305 -15.82 2.35 20.28
CA ILE A 305 -16.53 1.56 21.30
C ILE A 305 -15.64 1.43 22.54
N ASP A 306 -14.42 0.95 22.34
CA ASP A 306 -13.45 0.76 23.41
C ASP A 306 -12.60 2.00 23.69
N CYS A 307 -12.96 3.12 23.04
CA CYS A 307 -12.28 4.41 23.13
C CYS A 307 -10.76 4.30 23.03
N ASN A 308 -10.28 3.62 21.97
CA ASN A 308 -8.86 3.37 21.78
C ASN A 308 -8.43 3.51 20.31
N LEU A 309 -7.12 3.61 20.12
CA LEU A 309 -6.48 3.60 18.81
C LEU A 309 -5.84 2.23 18.60
N LYS A 310 -6.19 1.58 17.49
CA LYS A 310 -5.61 0.29 17.09
C LYS A 310 -4.66 0.49 15.93
N PHE A 311 -3.46 -0.05 16.04
CA PHE A 311 -2.47 -0.12 14.97
C PHE A 311 -2.36 -1.57 14.50
N CYS A 312 -2.66 -1.81 13.23
CA CYS A 312 -2.61 -3.15 12.64
C CYS A 312 -1.29 -3.31 11.87
N GLN A 313 -0.46 -4.31 12.22
CA GLN A 313 0.77 -4.56 11.48
C GLN A 313 1.09 -6.05 11.43
N LYS A 314 1.17 -6.61 10.22
CA LYS A 314 1.49 -8.02 9.97
C LYS A 314 2.97 -8.33 10.19
N GLY A 315 3.86 -7.38 9.91
CA GLY A 315 5.30 -7.58 10.04
C GLY A 315 5.77 -7.58 11.49
N LYS A 316 6.22 -8.72 12.01
CA LYS A 316 6.67 -8.89 13.41
C LYS A 316 7.68 -7.83 13.86
N THR A 317 8.70 -7.56 13.04
CA THR A 317 9.78 -6.62 13.40
C THR A 317 9.30 -5.17 13.48
N LEU A 318 8.49 -4.74 12.52
CA LEU A 318 7.91 -3.39 12.52
C LEU A 318 6.87 -3.25 13.64
N LYS A 319 6.08 -4.30 13.91
CA LYS A 319 5.15 -4.35 15.05
C LYS A 319 5.90 -4.18 16.37
N LYS A 320 7.02 -4.89 16.58
CA LYS A 320 7.84 -4.76 17.79
C LYS A 320 8.35 -3.31 17.96
N PHE A 321 8.91 -2.72 16.90
CA PHE A 321 9.35 -1.33 16.93
C PHE A 321 8.20 -0.35 17.27
N LEU A 322 7.03 -0.51 16.65
CA LEU A 322 5.87 0.34 16.93
C LEU A 322 5.38 0.18 18.36
N PHE A 323 5.38 -1.04 18.90
CA PHE A 323 5.00 -1.30 20.28
C PHE A 323 5.92 -0.57 21.26
N GLU A 324 7.24 -0.65 21.05
CA GLU A 324 8.25 0.08 21.81
C GLU A 324 8.05 1.61 21.70
N ALA A 325 7.87 2.12 20.47
CA ALA A 325 7.67 3.54 20.21
C ALA A 325 6.38 4.10 20.82
N LEU A 326 5.35 3.27 20.99
CA LEU A 326 4.06 3.66 21.57
C LEU A 326 3.96 3.40 23.08
N GLN A 327 5.00 2.83 23.72
CA GLN A 327 4.97 2.54 25.16
C GLN A 327 4.71 3.80 26.00
N GLU A 328 5.27 4.94 25.61
CA GLU A 328 5.07 6.22 26.31
C GLU A 328 3.60 6.70 26.34
N PHE A 329 2.75 6.13 25.47
CA PHE A 329 1.32 6.39 25.41
C PHE A 329 0.48 5.27 26.07
N GLY A 330 1.10 4.34 26.79
CA GLY A 330 0.41 3.22 27.45
C GLY A 330 -0.06 2.15 26.47
N ALA A 331 0.71 1.90 25.41
CA ALA A 331 0.38 0.86 24.42
C ALA A 331 0.38 -0.55 25.02
N ARG A 332 -0.63 -1.33 24.64
CA ARG A 332 -0.76 -2.76 24.97
C ARG A 332 -0.86 -3.58 23.69
N GLN A 333 -0.43 -4.83 23.75
CA GLN A 333 -0.60 -5.75 22.63
C GLN A 333 -1.94 -6.49 22.76
N ASP A 334 -2.71 -6.52 21.67
CA ASP A 334 -4.03 -7.16 21.58
C ASP A 334 -4.05 -8.01 20.31
N ASP A 335 -3.84 -9.32 20.46
CA ASP A 335 -3.66 -10.30 19.38
C ASP A 335 -2.69 -9.82 18.27
N SER A 336 -3.27 -9.41 17.14
CA SER A 336 -2.61 -8.97 15.93
C SER A 336 -2.35 -7.46 15.88
N SER A 337 -2.80 -6.70 16.88
CA SER A 337 -2.77 -5.23 16.91
C SER A 337 -2.04 -4.67 18.13
N ILE A 338 -1.69 -3.39 18.05
CA ILE A 338 -1.22 -2.57 19.19
C ILE A 338 -2.34 -1.60 19.52
N VAL A 339 -2.74 -1.55 20.78
CA VAL A 339 -3.86 -0.76 21.28
C VAL A 339 -3.35 0.33 22.19
N VAL A 340 -3.76 1.57 21.96
CA VAL A 340 -3.48 2.70 22.84
C VAL A 340 -4.79 3.24 23.41
N LYS A 341 -4.92 3.23 24.74
CA LYS A 341 -6.11 3.73 25.46
C LYS A 341 -6.00 5.20 25.88
N ASP A 342 -4.79 5.76 25.98
CA ASP A 342 -4.58 7.19 26.23
C ASP A 342 -4.79 8.03 24.95
N VAL A 343 -6.04 8.06 24.51
CA VAL A 343 -6.45 8.80 23.31
C VAL A 343 -6.36 10.31 23.55
N GLY A 344 -6.38 10.79 24.79
CA GLY A 344 -6.22 12.20 25.11
C GLY A 344 -4.80 12.70 24.80
N ARG A 345 -3.78 11.99 25.29
CA ARG A 345 -2.37 12.34 25.03
C ARG A 345 -2.00 12.17 23.57
N ILE A 346 -2.30 11.01 22.96
CA ILE A 346 -2.09 10.84 21.51
C ILE A 346 -2.93 11.84 20.72
N GLY A 347 -4.13 12.14 21.19
CA GLY A 347 -5.02 13.14 20.61
C GLY A 347 -4.29 14.48 20.45
N ARG A 348 -3.80 15.04 21.55
CA ARG A 348 -3.13 16.35 21.52
C ARG A 348 -1.84 16.37 20.71
N THR A 349 -1.08 15.28 20.69
CA THR A 349 0.26 15.26 20.06
C THR A 349 0.27 14.80 18.61
N MET A 350 -0.54 13.79 18.26
CA MET A 350 -0.54 13.14 16.95
C MET A 350 -1.63 13.67 16.01
N LEU A 351 -2.82 14.06 16.53
CA LEU A 351 -3.93 14.55 15.69
C LEU A 351 -3.57 15.72 14.78
N PRO A 352 -2.74 16.70 15.21
CA PRO A 352 -2.36 17.83 14.35
C PRO A 352 -1.66 17.39 13.05
N PHE A 353 -1.04 16.21 13.05
CA PHE A 353 -0.30 15.70 11.89
C PHE A 353 -1.13 14.75 11.01
N LEU A 354 -2.27 14.25 11.49
CA LEU A 354 -3.14 13.41 10.66
C LEU A 354 -3.67 14.19 9.46
N ASN A 355 -3.86 13.50 8.33
CA ASN A 355 -4.47 14.05 7.13
C ASN A 355 -5.81 13.36 6.81
N SER A 356 -6.12 12.21 7.45
CA SER A 356 -7.45 11.62 7.32
C SER A 356 -8.48 12.34 8.16
N ARG A 357 -9.35 13.13 7.50
CA ARG A 357 -10.46 13.86 8.15
C ARG A 357 -11.37 12.95 8.97
N LYS A 358 -11.61 11.74 8.47
CA LYS A 358 -12.44 10.74 9.16
C LYS A 358 -11.80 10.29 10.46
N LYS A 359 -10.51 9.93 10.44
CA LYS A 359 -9.78 9.49 11.65
C LYS A 359 -9.65 10.64 12.63
N GLN A 360 -9.32 11.85 12.15
CA GLN A 360 -9.24 13.06 12.97
C GLN A 360 -10.53 13.35 13.72
N GLY A 361 -11.69 13.38 13.03
CA GLY A 361 -12.96 13.73 13.67
C GLY A 361 -13.33 12.78 14.81
N VAL A 362 -13.09 11.48 14.64
CA VAL A 362 -13.39 10.48 15.66
C VAL A 362 -12.36 10.50 16.80
N ALA A 363 -11.07 10.63 16.48
CA ALA A 363 -10.04 10.69 17.50
C ALA A 363 -10.07 12.00 18.31
N LYS A 364 -10.45 13.14 17.71
CA LYS A 364 -10.75 14.40 18.41
C LYS A 364 -11.86 14.21 19.43
N LEU A 365 -12.99 13.62 19.00
CA LEU A 365 -14.11 13.30 19.89
C LEU A 365 -13.68 12.42 21.07
N LEU A 366 -12.86 11.39 20.82
CA LEU A 366 -12.33 10.52 21.87
C LEU A 366 -11.29 11.19 22.79
N ALA A 367 -10.61 12.23 22.30
CA ALA A 367 -9.67 13.04 23.05
C ALA A 367 -10.36 14.17 23.85
N GLY A 368 -11.69 14.26 23.78
CA GLY A 368 -12.48 15.32 24.43
C GLY A 368 -12.57 16.62 23.63
N ASP A 369 -12.00 16.67 22.41
CA ASP A 369 -12.18 17.80 21.49
C ASP A 369 -13.56 17.69 20.82
N THR A 370 -14.45 18.59 21.21
CA THR A 370 -15.86 18.62 20.85
C THR A 370 -16.22 19.70 19.86
N THR A 371 -15.22 20.21 19.14
CA THR A 371 -15.37 21.20 18.06
C THR A 371 -16.28 20.77 16.90
N LYS A 372 -16.66 19.48 16.80
CA LYS A 372 -17.72 19.05 15.86
C LYS A 372 -19.10 19.37 16.42
N GLN A 373 -19.53 20.59 16.14
CA GLN A 373 -20.87 21.11 16.41
C GLN A 373 -21.99 20.16 15.94
N SER A 374 -21.76 19.37 14.88
CA SER A 374 -22.71 18.33 14.40
C SER A 374 -23.12 17.27 15.43
N TYR A 375 -22.33 17.05 16.50
CA TYR A 375 -22.66 16.08 17.54
C TYR A 375 -23.60 16.66 18.62
N SER A 376 -23.69 17.99 18.75
CA SER A 376 -24.62 18.63 19.67
C SER A 376 -26.08 18.42 19.25
N LEU A 377 -26.33 18.16 17.96
CA LEU A 377 -27.64 17.72 17.46
C LEU A 377 -28.10 16.39 18.09
N ILE A 378 -27.18 15.45 18.34
CA ILE A 378 -27.52 14.18 19.00
C ILE A 378 -27.88 14.43 20.46
N ALA A 379 -27.12 15.29 21.15
CA ALA A 379 -27.44 15.70 22.51
C ALA A 379 -28.78 16.46 22.56
N LEU A 380 -29.04 17.41 21.66
CA LEU A 380 -30.32 18.13 21.58
C LEU A 380 -31.49 17.18 21.34
N TRP A 381 -31.35 16.21 20.43
CA TRP A 381 -32.39 15.22 20.17
C TRP A 381 -32.62 14.32 21.40
N LEU A 382 -31.56 13.89 22.09
CA LEU A 382 -31.65 13.11 23.33
C LEU A 382 -32.28 13.92 24.48
N LYS A 383 -32.01 15.23 24.57
CA LYS A 383 -32.65 16.12 25.56
C LYS A 383 -34.17 16.12 25.38
N ARG A 384 -34.64 16.10 24.14
CA ARG A 384 -36.07 16.03 23.79
C ARG A 384 -36.66 14.63 23.87
N ASN A 385 -35.81 13.60 23.85
CA ASN A 385 -36.22 12.20 23.85
C ASN A 385 -35.43 11.38 24.89
N PRO A 386 -35.48 11.74 26.18
CA PRO A 386 -34.55 11.23 27.22
C PRO A 386 -34.71 9.73 27.53
N THR A 387 -35.83 9.12 27.15
CA THR A 387 -36.10 7.68 27.28
C THR A 387 -35.69 6.89 26.04
N SER A 388 -34.98 7.50 25.10
CA SER A 388 -34.57 6.83 23.88
C SER A 388 -33.38 5.92 24.10
N ASN A 389 -33.49 4.68 23.61
CA ASN A 389 -32.38 3.75 23.53
C ASN A 389 -31.57 3.95 22.23
N ARG A 390 -30.43 3.25 22.12
CA ARG A 390 -29.54 3.37 20.94
C ARG A 390 -30.26 3.07 19.62
N LYS A 391 -31.21 2.13 19.61
CA LYS A 391 -31.96 1.75 18.39
C LYS A 391 -32.87 2.90 17.93
N LYS A 392 -33.58 3.55 18.85
CA LYS A 392 -34.44 4.71 18.54
C LYS A 392 -33.63 5.87 17.97
N VAL A 393 -32.49 6.19 18.57
CA VAL A 393 -31.62 7.27 18.08
C VAL A 393 -31.01 6.91 16.72
N ALA A 394 -30.55 5.65 16.56
CA ALA A 394 -30.01 5.16 15.29
C ALA A 394 -31.02 5.27 14.14
N LYS A 395 -32.29 5.00 14.43
CA LYS A 395 -33.41 5.16 13.50
C LYS A 395 -33.64 6.64 13.16
N ALA A 396 -33.71 7.52 14.16
CA ALA A 396 -33.98 8.95 13.98
C ALA A 396 -32.95 9.67 13.10
N PHE A 397 -31.67 9.31 13.19
CA PHE A 397 -30.62 9.91 12.33
C PHE A 397 -30.28 9.05 11.10
N ASN A 398 -31.11 8.05 10.75
CA ASN A 398 -30.92 7.13 9.63
C ASN A 398 -29.47 6.59 9.50
N LYS A 399 -28.83 6.28 10.63
CA LYS A 399 -27.39 5.97 10.69
C LYS A 399 -27.14 4.62 11.34
N LYS A 400 -26.72 3.65 10.53
CA LYS A 400 -26.00 2.43 10.96
C LYS A 400 -24.68 2.71 11.71
N ARG A 401 -24.32 3.97 11.99
CA ARG A 401 -23.02 4.39 12.57
C ARG A 401 -23.13 5.20 13.88
N LEU A 402 -24.34 5.40 14.41
CA LEU A 402 -24.49 6.13 15.67
C LEU A 402 -23.94 5.37 16.88
N HIS A 403 -23.87 4.04 16.81
CA HIS A 403 -23.32 3.20 17.88
C HIS A 403 -21.87 3.53 18.25
N TYR A 404 -21.12 4.18 17.35
CA TYR A 404 -19.76 4.65 17.59
C TYR A 404 -19.68 5.98 18.34
N ILE A 405 -20.73 6.81 18.25
CA ILE A 405 -20.74 8.18 18.81
C ILE A 405 -21.18 8.15 20.27
N PHE A 406 -22.10 7.26 20.62
CA PHE A 406 -22.63 7.13 21.99
C PHE A 406 -21.55 6.84 23.05
N PRO A 407 -20.68 5.82 22.92
CA PRO A 407 -19.62 5.56 23.90
C PRO A 407 -18.68 6.76 24.08
N ALA A 408 -18.37 7.46 22.99
CA ALA A 408 -17.53 8.65 23.03
C ALA A 408 -18.21 9.83 23.75
N LEU A 409 -19.50 10.09 23.47
CA LEU A 409 -20.30 11.10 24.18
C LEU A 409 -20.47 10.79 25.67
N ILE A 410 -20.60 9.50 26.03
CA ILE A 410 -20.66 9.05 27.43
C ILE A 410 -19.34 9.30 28.14
N LYS A 411 -18.23 8.88 27.53
CA LYS A 411 -16.89 9.06 28.11
C LYS A 411 -16.53 10.53 28.25
N ALA A 412 -16.93 11.37 27.30
CA ALA A 412 -16.75 12.81 27.37
C ALA A 412 -17.75 13.50 28.32
N GLY A 413 -18.65 12.75 28.95
CA GLY A 413 -19.53 13.24 30.00
C GLY A 413 -20.74 14.04 29.51
N TYR A 414 -21.04 14.08 28.21
CA TYR A 414 -22.17 14.85 27.65
C TYR A 414 -23.51 14.13 27.76
N ILE A 415 -23.49 12.81 27.78
CA ILE A 415 -24.68 11.97 27.98
C ILE A 415 -24.35 10.88 28.98
N LYS A 416 -25.32 10.43 29.77
CA LYS A 416 -25.19 9.28 30.67
C LYS A 416 -26.22 8.23 30.29
N LYS A 417 -25.88 6.95 30.51
CA LYS A 417 -26.83 5.85 30.36
C LYS A 417 -27.65 5.75 31.64
N ASP A 418 -28.97 5.71 31.49
CA ASP A 418 -29.92 5.49 32.58
C ASP A 418 -30.72 4.19 32.32
N LYS A 419 -31.47 3.69 33.31
CA LYS A 419 -32.29 2.48 33.22
C LYS A 419 -33.24 2.50 32.00
N LYS A 420 -33.76 3.68 31.65
CA LYS A 420 -34.73 3.88 30.56
C LYS A 420 -34.12 4.34 29.22
N GLY A 421 -32.85 4.73 29.16
CA GLY A 421 -32.29 5.32 27.93
C GLY A 421 -30.99 6.10 28.10
N PHE A 422 -30.83 7.18 27.35
CA PHE A 422 -29.71 8.12 27.51
C PHE A 422 -30.24 9.49 27.89
N VAL A 423 -29.63 10.06 28.93
CA VAL A 423 -29.97 11.39 29.44
C VAL A 423 -28.80 12.32 29.15
N VAL A 424 -29.10 13.54 28.74
CA VAL A 424 -28.09 14.59 28.55
C VAL A 424 -27.66 15.11 29.92
N THR A 425 -26.36 15.21 30.15
CA THR A 425 -25.82 15.78 31.40
C THR A 425 -25.82 17.30 31.34
N ARG A 426 -25.60 17.98 32.47
CA ARG A 426 -25.42 19.44 32.50
C ARG A 426 -24.36 19.93 31.49
N LEU A 427 -23.22 19.24 31.42
CA LEU A 427 -22.16 19.52 30.44
C LEU A 427 -22.66 19.35 28.98
N GLY A 428 -23.52 18.36 28.74
CA GLY A 428 -24.23 18.18 27.47
C GLY A 428 -25.16 19.33 27.12
N GLU A 429 -25.88 19.88 28.10
CA GLU A 429 -26.79 21.00 27.90
C GLU A 429 -26.05 22.30 27.62
N GLU A 430 -25.02 22.61 28.40
CA GLU A 430 -24.15 23.77 28.19
C GLU A 430 -23.52 23.74 26.79
N TRP A 431 -23.11 22.56 26.34
CA TRP A 431 -22.57 22.37 24.99
C TRP A 431 -23.62 22.52 23.88
N VAL A 432 -24.86 22.07 24.08
CA VAL A 432 -25.95 22.31 23.14
C VAL A 432 -26.23 23.80 23.01
N GLU A 433 -26.28 24.53 24.13
CA GLU A 433 -26.54 25.97 24.14
C GLU A 433 -25.42 26.76 23.46
N ALA A 434 -24.16 26.42 23.76
CA ALA A 434 -22.99 27.03 23.11
C ALA A 434 -22.96 26.86 21.58
N ASN A 435 -23.71 25.89 21.04
CA ASN A 435 -23.77 25.61 19.60
C ASN A 435 -25.14 25.95 18.97
N LYS A 436 -26.00 26.68 19.69
CA LYS A 436 -27.37 27.00 19.26
C LYS A 436 -27.42 27.74 17.94
N GLY A 437 -26.50 28.67 17.67
CA GLY A 437 -26.41 29.38 16.40
C GLY A 437 -26.21 28.42 15.21
N TYR A 438 -25.16 27.59 15.28
CA TYR A 438 -24.89 26.56 14.27
C TYR A 438 -26.05 25.57 14.09
N ILE A 439 -26.65 25.12 15.20
CA ILE A 439 -27.83 24.24 15.15
C ILE A 439 -28.97 24.94 14.41
N THR A 440 -29.20 26.22 14.70
CA THR A 440 -30.26 27.03 14.08
C THR A 440 -30.00 27.21 12.59
N ASP A 441 -28.76 27.46 12.17
CA ASP A 441 -28.39 27.64 10.77
C ASP A 441 -28.55 26.32 9.98
N LEU A 442 -28.12 25.20 10.55
CA LEU A 442 -28.38 23.87 9.98
C LEU A 442 -29.87 23.54 9.86
N LEU A 443 -30.66 23.96 10.85
CA LEU A 443 -32.12 23.77 10.82
C LEU A 443 -32.75 24.63 9.71
N LYS A 444 -32.28 25.86 9.52
CA LYS A 444 -32.72 26.72 8.40
C LYS A 444 -32.33 26.13 7.04
N GLU A 445 -31.11 25.63 6.89
CA GLU A 445 -30.66 24.97 5.65
C GLU A 445 -31.46 23.69 5.35
N ALA A 446 -31.70 22.85 6.35
CA ALA A 446 -32.50 21.64 6.18
C ALA A 446 -33.96 21.95 5.82
N TRP A 447 -34.52 23.03 6.39
CA TRP A 447 -35.85 23.53 6.05
C TRP A 447 -35.93 24.06 4.61
N LEU A 448 -34.87 24.70 4.11
CA LEU A 448 -34.76 25.12 2.71
C LEU A 448 -34.70 23.93 1.73
N PHE A 449 -34.16 22.77 2.15
CA PHE A 449 -34.17 21.53 1.36
C PHE A 449 -35.46 20.72 1.48
N GLY A 450 -36.27 20.95 2.51
CA GLY A 450 -37.55 20.29 2.76
C GLY A 450 -38.72 21.27 2.69
N LYS A 451 -39.13 21.67 1.47
CA LYS A 451 -40.42 22.34 1.30
C LYS A 451 -41.55 21.36 1.61
N THR A 452 -42.11 21.46 2.81
CA THR A 452 -43.55 21.28 3.03
C THR A 452 -44.07 22.44 3.86
N THR A 453 -45.14 23.01 3.34
CA THR A 453 -45.96 24.14 3.80
C THR A 453 -46.18 24.16 5.31
N GLU A 454 -45.62 25.17 5.97
CA GLU A 454 -46.29 26.08 6.92
C GLU A 454 -45.23 26.86 7.71
N GLY A 455 -45.21 28.18 7.53
CA GLY A 455 -44.17 29.10 7.99
C GLY A 455 -44.15 29.38 9.49
N LYS A 456 -43.96 28.35 10.32
CA LYS A 456 -43.52 28.50 11.72
C LYS A 456 -42.40 27.52 12.01
N LEU A 457 -41.27 28.04 12.52
CA LEU A 457 -40.14 27.24 13.02
C LEU A 457 -40.57 26.50 14.31
N SER A 458 -41.27 25.39 14.16
CA SER A 458 -41.48 24.44 15.25
C SER A 458 -40.33 23.44 15.26
N PHE A 459 -39.74 23.28 16.43
CA PHE A 459 -38.61 22.40 16.70
C PHE A 459 -39.06 20.92 16.79
N ASP A 460 -39.87 20.46 15.84
CA ASP A 460 -40.47 19.13 15.87
C ASP A 460 -39.45 18.03 15.51
N SER A 461 -39.63 16.88 16.15
CA SER A 461 -38.90 15.63 15.96
C SER A 461 -38.80 15.21 14.48
N LYS A 462 -39.86 15.45 13.68
CA LYS A 462 -39.91 15.19 12.24
C LYS A 462 -38.94 16.04 11.41
N ALA A 463 -38.67 17.29 11.81
CA ALA A 463 -37.68 18.15 11.15
C ALA A 463 -36.27 17.57 11.33
N ILE A 464 -35.95 17.05 12.52
CA ILE A 464 -34.65 16.43 12.83
C ILE A 464 -34.47 15.09 12.09
N GLU A 465 -35.55 14.31 11.90
CA GLU A 465 -35.52 13.09 11.09
C GLU A 465 -35.23 13.38 9.61
N SER A 466 -35.77 14.48 9.05
CA SER A 466 -35.46 14.95 7.69
C SER A 466 -34.01 15.45 7.54
N MET A 467 -33.38 15.96 8.61
CA MET A 467 -31.96 16.41 8.61
C MET A 467 -30.96 15.25 8.41
N ALA A 468 -31.35 14.00 8.67
CA ALA A 468 -30.47 12.85 8.49
C ALA A 468 -29.97 12.71 7.04
N GLY A 469 -30.73 13.23 6.07
CA GLY A 469 -30.35 13.34 4.66
C GLY A 469 -29.30 14.43 4.38
N VAL A 470 -29.43 15.62 4.97
CA VAL A 470 -28.48 16.74 4.78
C VAL A 470 -27.12 16.44 5.41
N MET A 471 -27.09 15.73 6.54
CA MET A 471 -25.88 15.19 7.15
C MET A 471 -25.16 14.08 6.34
N GLN A 472 -25.69 13.66 5.18
CA GLN A 472 -24.97 12.76 4.25
C GLN A 472 -24.03 13.54 3.31
N VAL A 473 -24.24 14.85 3.14
CA VAL A 473 -23.53 15.70 2.16
C VAL A 473 -22.37 16.47 2.82
N CYS A 474 -22.46 16.76 4.13
CA CYS A 474 -21.40 17.36 4.96
C CYS A 474 -20.57 16.30 5.70
#